data_AF-A0A5C8Z841-F1
#
_entry.id   AF-A0A5C8Z841-F1
#
_cell.length_a   1.000
_cell.length_b   1.000
_cell.length_c   1.000
_cell.angle_alpha   90.00
_cell.angle_beta   90.00
_cell.angle_gamma   90.00
#
_symmetry.space_group_name_H-M   'P 1'
#
loop_
_entity.id
_entity.type
_entity.pdbx_description
1 polymer ?
#
loop_
_entity_poly.entity_id
_entity_poly.type
_entity_poly.pdbx_seq_one_letter_code
_entity_poly.pdbx_strand_id
1 'polypeptide(L)'
;MKEQVVTFKADKRMSEQLKNIPNKSEFIRNAVFKALNNVCPVCNGVGVLNSCQQDHWQDFTAHHAVERCDDCQSVHLACEHN
;
A
#
# COMPACT_ATOMS: atom_id res chain seq x y z
N MET A 1 -14.29 -3.52 16.44
CA MET A 1 -13.91 -3.64 15.02
C MET A 1 -14.08 -5.10 14.61
N LYS A 2 -14.79 -5.43 13.53
CA LYS A 2 -14.97 -6.83 13.11
C LYS A 2 -13.76 -7.27 12.28
N GLU A 3 -13.12 -8.36 12.66
CA GLU A 3 -12.06 -8.96 11.85
C GLU A 3 -12.67 -9.60 10.60
N GLN A 4 -12.12 -9.28 9.43
CA GLN A 4 -12.49 -9.92 8.17
C GLN A 4 -11.44 -10.97 7.82
N VAL A 5 -11.89 -12.16 7.42
CA VAL A 5 -11.01 -13.24 6.99
C VAL A 5 -10.74 -13.10 5.50
N VAL A 6 -9.46 -12.95 5.15
CA VAL A 6 -8.98 -12.94 3.75
C VAL A 6 -8.19 -14.23 3.51
N THR A 7 -8.51 -14.93 2.42
CA THR A 7 -7.77 -16.14 2.01
C THR A 7 -7.07 -15.87 0.68
N PHE A 8 -5.78 -16.22 0.61
CA PHE A 8 -4.98 -16.11 -0.61
C PHE A 8 -4.22 -17.41 -0.87
N LYS A 9 -3.87 -17.68 -2.13
CA LYS A 9 -3.03 -18.80 -2.50
C LYS A 9 -1.57 -18.39 -2.37
N ALA A 10 -0.79 -19.16 -1.61
CA ALA A 10 0.66 -19.00 -1.50
C ALA A 10 1.36 -20.09 -2.31
N ASP A 11 2.49 -19.75 -2.94
CA ASP A 11 3.34 -20.76 -3.55
C ASP A 11 3.98 -21.66 -2.48
N LYS A 12 4.57 -22.78 -2.92
CA LYS A 12 5.17 -23.78 -2.03
C LYS A 12 6.28 -23.18 -1.16
N ARG A 13 7.13 -22.32 -1.74
CA ARG A 13 8.27 -21.71 -1.07
C ARG A 13 7.80 -20.78 0.05
N MET A 14 6.83 -19.91 -0.24
CA MET A 14 6.23 -19.01 0.75
C MET A 14 5.54 -19.80 1.86
N SER A 15 4.77 -20.85 1.50
CA SER A 15 4.09 -21.71 2.49
C SER A 15 5.07 -22.35 3.47
N GLU A 16 6.18 -22.89 2.97
CA GLU A 16 7.22 -23.51 3.79
C GLU A 16 7.90 -22.50 4.73
N GLN A 17 8.18 -21.29 4.26
CA GLN A 17 8.74 -20.23 5.10
C GLN A 17 7.77 -19.79 6.21
N LEU A 18 6.48 -19.67 5.88
CA LEU A 18 5.45 -19.28 6.85
C LEU A 18 5.18 -20.34 7.91
N LYS A 19 5.43 -21.65 7.65
CA LYS A 19 5.20 -22.74 8.61
C LYS A 19 5.95 -22.53 9.93
N ASN A 20 7.18 -22.01 9.87
CA ASN A 20 8.04 -21.84 11.03
C ASN A 20 7.76 -20.56 11.83
N ILE A 21 6.85 -19.70 11.36
CA ILE A 21 6.49 -18.47 12.06
C ILE A 21 5.43 -18.76 13.12
N PRO A 22 5.66 -18.39 14.41
CA PRO A 22 4.72 -18.65 15.50
C PRO A 22 3.34 -18.01 15.29
N ASN A 23 3.31 -16.75 14.84
CA ASN A 23 2.07 -16.02 14.54
C ASN A 23 2.09 -15.51 13.08
N LYS A 24 1.60 -16.35 12.16
CA LYS A 24 1.61 -16.08 10.71
C LYS A 24 0.75 -14.86 10.37
N SER A 25 -0.42 -14.76 11.01
CA SER A 25 -1.36 -13.67 10.78
C SER A 25 -0.78 -12.32 11.16
N GLU A 26 -0.10 -12.23 12.30
CA GLU A 26 0.58 -11.01 12.72
C GLU A 26 1.77 -10.66 11.81
N PHE A 27 2.59 -11.64 11.45
CA PHE A 27 3.70 -11.43 10.52
C PHE A 27 3.20 -10.91 9.17
N ILE A 28 2.20 -11.56 8.58
CA ILE A 28 1.62 -11.16 7.29
C ILE A 28 0.99 -9.78 7.41
N ARG A 29 0.24 -9.51 8.49
CA ARG A 29 -0.37 -8.18 8.72
C ARG A 29 0.69 -7.08 8.78
N ASN A 30 1.77 -7.30 9.52
CA ASN A 30 2.87 -6.34 9.62
C ASN A 30 3.60 -6.16 8.29
N ALA A 31 3.82 -7.24 7.53
CA ALA A 31 4.43 -7.17 6.20
C ALA A 31 3.56 -6.39 5.21
N VAL A 32 2.24 -6.64 5.21
CA VAL A 32 1.27 -5.93 4.38
C VAL A 32 1.21 -4.45 4.77
N PHE A 33 1.09 -4.12 6.06
CA PHE A 33 1.10 -2.71 6.49
C PHE A 33 2.40 -1.99 6.16
N LYS A 34 3.56 -2.64 6.31
CA LYS A 34 4.85 -2.06 5.91
C LYS A 34 4.93 -1.84 4.41
N ALA A 35 4.46 -2.80 3.62
CA ALA A 35 4.40 -2.63 2.17
C ALA A 35 3.48 -1.45 1.82
N LEU A 36 2.26 -1.40 2.38
CA LEU A 36 1.29 -0.33 2.16
C LEU A 36 1.76 1.05 2.62
N ASN A 37 2.51 1.14 3.73
CA ASN A 37 3.09 2.41 4.15
C ASN A 37 4.08 2.97 3.13
N ASN A 38 4.74 2.12 2.34
CA ASN A 38 5.68 2.54 1.30
C ASN A 38 5.08 2.44 -0.11
N VAL A 39 3.78 2.15 -0.24
CA VAL A 39 3.12 2.01 -1.54
C VAL A 39 3.00 3.40 -2.17
N CYS A 40 3.43 3.50 -3.44
CA CYS A 40 3.18 4.69 -4.22
C CYS A 40 1.66 4.85 -4.45
N PRO A 41 1.06 5.94 -3.95
CA PRO A 41 -0.40 6.14 -3.97
C PRO A 41 -0.95 6.50 -5.35
N VAL A 42 -0.08 6.76 -6.33
CA VAL A 42 -0.49 7.01 -7.73
C VAL A 42 -0.63 5.70 -8.51
N CYS A 43 0.27 4.74 -8.30
CA CYS A 43 0.28 3.49 -9.06
C CYS A 43 -0.37 2.31 -8.31
N ASN A 44 -1.12 2.57 -7.23
CA ASN A 44 -1.79 1.56 -6.40
C ASN A 44 -0.86 0.42 -5.94
N GLY A 45 0.40 0.74 -5.64
CA GLY A 45 1.34 -0.22 -5.05
C GLY A 45 2.10 -1.11 -6.02
N VAL A 46 2.06 -0.81 -7.32
CA VAL A 46 3.02 -1.39 -8.30
C VAL A 46 4.44 -0.85 -8.07
N GLY A 47 4.56 0.35 -7.52
CA GLY A 47 5.82 1.01 -7.16
C GLY A 47 5.94 1.24 -5.66
N VAL A 48 7.17 1.30 -5.17
CA VAL A 48 7.52 1.54 -3.77
C VAL A 48 8.27 2.86 -3.67
N LEU A 49 7.86 3.73 -2.74
CA LEU A 49 8.61 4.93 -2.38
C LEU A 49 9.66 4.55 -1.34
N ASN A 50 10.91 4.93 -1.55
CA ASN A 50 11.91 4.89 -0.48
C ASN A 50 11.60 5.99 0.56
N SER A 51 12.26 5.95 1.72
CA SER A 51 11.99 6.88 2.82
C SER A 51 12.07 8.36 2.40
N CYS A 52 13.08 8.74 1.62
CA CYS A 52 13.26 10.13 1.19
C CYS A 52 12.18 10.55 0.17
N GLN A 53 11.78 9.64 -0.73
CA GLN A 53 10.65 9.87 -1.64
C GLN A 53 9.32 9.96 -0.90
N GLN A 54 9.17 9.22 0.19
CA GLN A 54 7.97 9.25 1.02
C GLN A 54 7.86 10.56 1.80
N ASP A 55 8.97 11.11 2.28
CA ASP A 55 9.01 12.43 2.90
C ASP A 55 8.58 13.51 1.89
N HIS A 56 9.20 13.53 0.71
CA HIS A 56 8.81 14.45 -0.37
C HIS A 56 7.35 14.27 -0.80
N TRP A 57 6.85 13.04 -0.77
CA TRP A 57 5.46 12.75 -1.07
C TRP A 57 4.51 13.35 -0.03
N GLN A 58 4.83 13.22 1.26
CA GLN A 58 4.04 13.81 2.35
C GLN A 58 3.95 15.33 2.20
N ASP A 59 5.09 16.00 1.97
CA ASP A 59 5.15 17.45 1.73
C ASP A 59 4.31 17.85 0.51
N PHE A 60 4.40 17.08 -0.59
CA PHE A 60 3.63 17.34 -1.80
C PHE A 60 2.12 17.23 -1.55
N THR A 61 1.68 16.19 -0.84
CA THR A 61 0.26 15.94 -0.53
C THR A 61 -0.32 16.88 0.51
N ALA A 62 0.48 17.74 1.15
CA ALA A 62 -0.06 18.81 2.00
C ALA A 62 -0.86 19.86 1.22
N HIS A 63 -0.64 19.94 -0.11
CA HIS A 63 -1.27 20.92 -1.00
C HIS A 63 -1.88 20.29 -2.27
N HIS A 64 -1.85 18.95 -2.36
CA HIS A 64 -2.31 18.21 -3.53
C HIS A 64 -3.05 16.94 -3.09
N ALA A 65 -4.18 16.67 -3.73
CA ALA A 65 -4.98 15.47 -3.47
C ALA A 65 -4.77 14.42 -4.57
N VAL A 66 -4.97 13.15 -4.21
CA VAL A 66 -5.05 12.04 -5.16
C VAL A 66 -6.53 11.74 -5.39
N GLU A 67 -7.02 12.00 -6.60
CA GLU A 67 -8.44 11.91 -6.93
C GLU A 67 -8.69 10.96 -8.10
N ARG A 68 -9.92 10.45 -8.20
CA ARG A 68 -10.38 9.68 -9.37
C ARG A 68 -11.08 10.63 -10.34
N CYS A 69 -10.66 10.61 -11.60
CA CYS A 69 -11.33 11.35 -12.65
C CYS A 69 -12.71 10.73 -12.95
N ASP A 70 -13.75 11.56 -13.05
CA ASP A 70 -15.11 11.09 -13.33
C ASP A 70 -15.29 10.57 -14.77
N ASP A 71 -14.52 11.09 -15.73
CA ASP A 71 -14.64 10.74 -17.14
C ASP A 71 -13.94 9.41 -17.49
N CYS A 72 -12.74 9.18 -16.95
CA CYS A 72 -11.91 8.04 -17.33
C CYS A 72 -11.61 7.07 -16.18
N GLN A 73 -12.10 7.36 -14.96
CA GLN A 73 -11.86 6.59 -13.72
C GLN A 73 -10.39 6.39 -13.32
N SER A 74 -9.48 7.07 -14.00
CA SER A 74 -8.05 7.01 -13.69
C SER A 74 -7.73 7.87 -12.48
N VAL A 75 -6.71 7.45 -11.73
CA VAL A 75 -6.18 8.22 -10.60
C VAL A 75 -5.33 9.37 -11.15
N HIS A 76 -5.54 10.58 -10.63
CA HIS A 76 -4.78 11.77 -11.00
C HIS A 76 -4.45 12.62 -9.76
N LEU A 77 -3.51 13.56 -9.92
CA LEU A 77 -3.12 14.52 -8.89
C LEU A 77 -3.89 15.82 -9.12
N ALA A 78 -4.67 16.24 -8.12
CA ALA A 78 -5.37 17.52 -8.10
C ALA A 78 -4.57 18.51 -7.26
N CYS A 79 -4.35 19.72 -7.79
CA CYS A 79 -3.71 20.81 -7.07
C CYS A 79 -4.76 21.64 -6.35
N GLU A 80 -4.53 21.99 -5.09
CA GLU A 80 -5.41 22.89 -4.34
C GLU A 80 -5.18 24.37 -4.67
N HIS A 81 -4.11 24.69 -5.41
CA HIS A 81 -3.82 26.03 -5.87
C HIS A 81 -4.28 26.21 -7.32
N ASN A 82 -5.27 27.07 -7.51
CA ASN A 82 -5.84 27.46 -8.80
C ASN A 82 -5.09 28.67 -9.38
#